data_AF-A0A2D4FUR0-F1
#
_entry.id   AF-A0A2D4FUR0-F1
#
_cell.length_a   1.000
_cell.length_b   1.000
_cell.length_c   1.000
_cell.angle_alpha   90.00
_cell.angle_beta   90.00
_cell.angle_gamma   90.00
#
_symmetry.space_group_name_H-M   'P 1'
#
loop_
_entity.id
_entity.type
_entity.pdbx_description
1 polymer ?
#
loop_
_entity_poly.entity_id
_entity_poly.type
_entity_poly.pdbx_seq_one_letter_code
_entity_poly.pdbx_strand_id
1 'polypeptide(L)'
;MESDPELSKFLYQLHETEKEDLIREERCRRERVRQSRMDTDLETMDLDQGGEALAPRQVLDLEDLVFAQGSHFMANKRCQLPDGSFRKQRKGYEEVHVPALKPKPFGSEEQLVPVEKLPKYAQAGFEGFKTLNRIQSKLYRAALETDMNLLLCAPTGAGKTNVALMCMLREIGKHINLD
;
A
#
# COMPACT_ATOMS: atom_id res chain seq x y z
N MET A 1 -29.49 26.05 23.70
CA MET A 1 -29.63 25.43 22.36
C MET A 1 -29.55 23.91 22.44
N GLU A 2 -28.66 23.32 23.26
CA GLU A 2 -28.62 21.85 23.44
C GLU A 2 -29.76 21.27 24.28
N SER A 3 -30.33 22.04 25.21
CA SER A 3 -31.37 21.60 26.15
C SER A 3 -32.80 21.68 25.61
N ASP A 4 -33.00 22.28 24.44
CA ASP A 4 -34.29 22.38 23.78
C ASP A 4 -34.30 21.46 22.54
N PRO A 5 -35.18 20.44 22.49
CA PRO A 5 -35.18 19.42 21.45
C PRO A 5 -35.49 19.96 20.05
N GLU A 6 -36.18 21.09 19.90
CA GLU A 6 -36.38 21.71 18.57
C GLU A 6 -35.11 22.43 18.11
N LEU A 7 -34.46 23.18 19.01
CA LEU A 7 -33.23 23.92 18.70
C LEU A 7 -31.99 23.01 18.53
N SER A 8 -31.97 21.85 19.19
CA SER A 8 -30.91 20.85 19.04
C SER A 8 -30.83 20.31 17.60
N LYS A 9 -31.97 20.12 16.94
CA LYS A 9 -32.04 19.65 15.55
C LYS A 9 -31.42 20.65 14.58
N PHE A 10 -31.67 21.94 14.77
CA PHE A 10 -31.07 22.99 13.94
C PHE A 10 -29.56 23.12 14.16
N LEU A 11 -29.10 22.95 15.41
CA LEU A 11 -27.68 22.97 15.73
C LEU A 11 -26.92 21.80 15.07
N TYR A 12 -27.50 20.60 15.07
CA TYR A 12 -26.93 19.45 14.36
C TYR A 12 -26.85 19.67 12.85
N GLN A 13 -27.90 20.25 12.26
CA GLN A 13 -27.93 20.56 10.82
C GLN A 13 -26.84 21.56 10.44
N LEU A 14 -26.67 22.65 11.21
CA LEU A 14 -25.62 23.64 10.99
C LEU A 14 -24.22 23.02 11.03
N HIS A 15 -23.97 22.14 12.00
CA HIS A 15 -22.68 21.48 12.17
C HIS A 15 -22.34 20.51 11.02
N GLU A 16 -23.34 19.83 10.44
CA GLU A 16 -23.13 18.97 9.27
C GLU A 16 -22.87 19.78 8.00
N THR A 17 -23.60 20.87 7.78
CA THR A 17 -23.31 21.78 6.64
C THR A 17 -21.91 22.39 6.71
N GLU A 18 -21.45 22.81 7.89
CA GLU A 18 -20.08 23.33 8.06
C GLU A 18 -19.01 22.28 7.72
N LYS A 19 -19.21 21.02 8.10
CA LYS A 19 -18.30 19.92 7.74
C LYS A 19 -18.30 19.65 6.25
N GLU A 20 -19.46 19.63 5.61
CA GLU A 20 -19.57 19.43 4.16
C GLU A 20 -18.87 20.55 3.37
N ASP A 21 -19.04 21.80 3.81
CA ASP A 21 -18.39 22.96 3.20
C ASP A 21 -16.87 22.91 3.37
N LEU A 22 -16.36 22.56 4.56
CA LEU A 22 -14.93 22.34 4.82
C LEU A 22 -14.33 21.24 3.91
N ILE A 23 -15.03 20.12 3.73
CA ILE A 23 -14.58 19.03 2.85
C ILE A 23 -14.55 19.48 1.39
N ARG A 24 -15.53 20.28 0.97
CA ARG A 24 -15.62 20.83 -0.39
C ARG A 24 -14.50 21.82 -0.68
N GLU A 25 -14.21 22.69 0.29
CA GLU A 25 -13.14 23.68 0.20
C GLU A 25 -11.75 23.03 0.13
N GLU A 26 -11.49 22.01 0.95
CA GLU A 26 -10.23 21.23 0.90
C GLU A 26 -10.06 20.46 -0.41
N ARG A 27 -11.13 19.91 -1.00
CA ARG A 27 -11.07 19.30 -2.34
C ARG A 27 -10.72 20.32 -3.41
N CYS A 28 -11.37 21.48 -3.40
CA CYS A 28 -11.13 22.54 -4.38
C CYS A 28 -9.69 23.09 -4.24
N ARG A 29 -9.19 23.21 -3.00
CA ARG A 29 -7.80 23.60 -2.72
C ARG A 29 -6.81 22.58 -3.28
N ARG A 30 -7.04 21.28 -3.09
CA ARG A 30 -6.20 20.21 -3.66
C ARG A 30 -6.19 20.21 -5.18
N GLU A 31 -7.34 20.45 -5.81
CA GLU A 31 -7.45 20.56 -7.27
C GLU A 31 -6.69 21.78 -7.80
N ARG A 32 -6.82 22.95 -7.16
CA ARG A 32 -6.06 24.16 -7.53
C ARG A 32 -4.55 23.98 -7.37
N VAL A 33 -4.10 23.32 -6.30
CA VAL A 33 -2.66 23.03 -6.12
C VAL A 33 -2.16 22.10 -7.23
N ARG A 34 -2.93 21.06 -7.56
CA ARG A 34 -2.59 20.14 -8.67
C ARG A 34 -2.55 20.87 -10.01
N GLN A 35 -3.50 21.74 -10.28
CA GLN A 35 -3.56 22.54 -11.50
C GLN A 35 -2.40 23.53 -11.59
N SER A 36 -2.06 24.23 -10.49
CA SER A 36 -0.90 25.14 -10.47
C SER A 36 0.43 24.42 -10.71
N ARG A 37 0.58 23.17 -10.24
CA ARG A 37 1.77 22.36 -10.52
C ARG A 37 1.85 21.97 -11.99
N MET A 38 0.71 21.61 -12.59
CA MET A 38 0.66 21.32 -14.03
C MET A 38 0.98 22.57 -14.87
N ASP A 39 0.48 23.75 -14.49
CA ASP A 39 0.79 25.00 -15.19
C ASP A 39 2.26 25.41 -15.01
N THR A 40 2.84 25.21 -13.82
CA THR A 40 4.28 25.46 -13.57
C THR A 40 5.18 24.49 -14.35
N ASP A 41 4.79 23.22 -14.46
CA ASP A 41 5.50 22.22 -15.26
C ASP A 41 5.42 22.56 -16.76
N LEU A 42 4.29 23.09 -17.24
CA LEU A 42 4.13 23.59 -18.62
C LEU A 42 5.01 24.82 -18.89
N GLU A 43 5.06 25.79 -17.97
CA GLU A 43 5.90 26.99 -18.11
C GLU A 43 7.40 26.67 -18.06
N THR A 44 7.81 25.71 -17.22
CA THR A 44 9.22 25.27 -17.17
C THR A 44 9.65 24.51 -18.43
N MET A 45 8.72 23.86 -19.14
CA MET A 45 9.01 23.28 -20.46
C MET A 45 9.18 24.34 -21.56
N ASP A 46 8.65 25.55 -21.40
CA ASP A 46 8.70 26.62 -22.41
C ASP A 46 9.94 27.52 -22.28
N LEU A 47 10.62 27.49 -21.13
CA LEU A 47 11.82 28.30 -20.83
C LEU A 47 13.15 27.67 -21.29
N ASP A 48 13.14 26.43 -21.79
CA ASP A 48 14.36 25.71 -22.20
C ASP A 48 14.72 25.92 -23.70
N GLN A 49 14.35 27.07 -24.28
CA GLN A 49 14.84 27.53 -25.58
C GLN A 49 16.32 27.97 -25.49
N GLY A 50 17.19 27.00 -25.24
CA GLY A 50 18.63 27.15 -25.05
C GLY A 50 19.43 26.00 -25.67
N GLY A 51 19.15 25.65 -26.92
CA GLY A 51 20.15 25.18 -27.89
C GLY A 51 21.02 23.96 -27.55
N GLU A 52 20.42 22.76 -27.45
CA GLU A 52 21.02 21.54 -28.01
C GLU A 52 20.01 20.93 -28.99
N ALA A 53 20.44 20.66 -30.23
CA ALA A 53 19.59 20.07 -31.26
C ALA A 53 19.26 18.61 -30.88
N LEU A 54 18.24 18.44 -30.04
CA LEU A 54 17.67 17.14 -29.73
C LEU A 54 17.25 16.46 -31.03
N ALA A 55 17.66 15.20 -31.20
CA ALA A 55 17.30 14.37 -32.34
C ALA A 55 15.78 14.44 -32.63
N PRO A 56 15.35 14.31 -33.90
CA PRO A 56 13.94 14.39 -34.25
C PRO A 56 13.12 13.38 -33.44
N ARG A 57 12.10 13.87 -32.72
CA ARG A 57 11.23 13.04 -31.88
C ARG A 57 10.21 12.31 -32.75
N GLN A 58 10.02 11.02 -32.49
CA GLN A 58 8.96 10.24 -33.11
C GLN A 58 7.64 10.47 -32.38
N VAL A 59 6.58 10.81 -33.12
CA VAL A 59 5.21 10.83 -32.58
C VAL A 59 4.72 9.39 -32.47
N LEU A 60 4.22 9.02 -31.29
CA LEU A 60 3.65 7.72 -30.99
C LEU A 60 2.14 7.86 -30.83
N ASP A 61 1.40 6.85 -31.28
CA ASP A 61 0.01 6.66 -30.91
C ASP A 61 -0.03 6.01 -29.52
N LEU A 62 -0.55 6.73 -28.52
CA LEU A 62 -0.55 6.27 -27.13
C LEU A 62 -1.69 5.29 -26.87
N GLU A 63 -2.77 5.39 -27.62
CA GLU A 63 -3.97 4.58 -27.51
C GLU A 63 -3.67 3.12 -27.89
N ASP A 64 -2.83 2.92 -28.91
CA ASP A 64 -2.34 1.60 -29.33
C ASP A 64 -1.39 0.95 -28.30
N LEU A 65 -0.76 1.74 -27.43
CA LEU A 65 0.17 1.25 -26.41
C LEU A 65 -0.54 0.85 -25.09
N VAL A 66 -1.81 1.21 -24.93
CA VAL A 66 -2.57 0.91 -23.71
C VAL A 66 -3.03 -0.55 -23.69
N PHE A 67 -2.86 -1.21 -22.55
CA PHE A 67 -3.49 -2.51 -22.29
C PHE A 67 -4.98 -2.33 -22.00
N ALA A 68 -5.84 -2.45 -23.01
CA ALA A 68 -7.29 -2.26 -22.88
C ALA A 68 -7.96 -3.13 -21.78
N GLN A 69 -7.37 -4.28 -21.45
CA GLN A 69 -7.88 -5.18 -20.40
C GLN A 69 -7.50 -4.77 -18.97
N GLY A 70 -6.64 -3.76 -18.79
CA GLY A 70 -6.22 -3.27 -17.47
C GLY A 70 -5.71 -4.39 -16.56
N SER A 71 -6.30 -4.55 -15.37
CA SER A 71 -5.92 -5.57 -14.39
C SER A 71 -6.17 -7.02 -14.85
N HIS A 72 -6.98 -7.23 -15.88
CA HIS A 72 -7.21 -8.56 -16.48
C HIS A 72 -6.18 -8.92 -17.55
N PHE A 73 -5.25 -8.02 -17.87
CA PHE A 73 -4.21 -8.27 -18.85
C PHE A 73 -3.31 -9.45 -18.43
N MET A 74 -3.36 -10.53 -19.21
CA MET A 74 -2.48 -11.68 -19.04
C MET A 74 -1.26 -11.56 -19.97
N ALA A 75 -0.19 -10.95 -19.46
CA ALA A 75 1.08 -10.85 -20.20
C ALA A 75 1.66 -12.25 -20.53
N ASN A 76 1.41 -13.24 -19.67
CA ASN A 76 1.86 -14.61 -19.84
C ASN A 76 0.88 -15.44 -20.70
N LYS A 77 1.37 -16.01 -21.80
CA LYS A 77 0.58 -16.88 -22.69
C LYS A 77 0.35 -18.30 -22.14
N ARG A 78 1.06 -18.69 -21.08
CA ARG A 78 1.01 -20.03 -20.47
C ARG A 78 0.89 -19.91 -18.95
N CYS A 79 0.12 -20.81 -18.34
CA CYS A 79 -0.04 -20.94 -16.89
C CYS A 79 0.37 -22.36 -16.49
N GLN A 80 1.34 -22.48 -15.59
CA GLN A 80 1.80 -23.76 -15.03
C GLN A 80 1.16 -23.97 -13.67
N LEU A 81 0.64 -25.17 -13.43
CA LEU A 81 -0.02 -25.51 -12.16
C LEU A 81 0.96 -26.28 -11.24
N PRO A 82 0.81 -26.16 -9.92
CA PRO A 82 1.60 -26.94 -8.96
C PRO A 82 1.39 -28.45 -9.13
N ASP A 83 2.38 -29.23 -8.68
CA ASP A 83 2.30 -30.69 -8.69
C ASP A 83 1.07 -31.21 -7.94
N GLY A 84 0.45 -32.26 -8.47
CA GLY A 84 -0.80 -32.82 -7.94
C GLY A 84 -2.06 -32.07 -8.36
N SER A 85 -1.95 -30.98 -9.13
CA SER A 85 -3.11 -30.35 -9.75
C SER A 85 -3.69 -31.22 -10.86
N PHE A 86 -5.01 -31.30 -10.96
CA PHE A 86 -5.68 -32.08 -12.00
C PHE A 86 -6.91 -31.36 -12.55
N ARG A 87 -7.32 -31.75 -13.77
CA ARG A 87 -8.47 -31.17 -14.48
C ARG A 87 -9.54 -32.23 -14.68
N LYS A 88 -10.80 -31.86 -14.46
CA LYS A 88 -11.98 -32.70 -14.68
C LYS A 88 -12.96 -31.97 -15.58
N GLN A 89 -13.15 -32.46 -16.79
CA GLN A 89 -14.15 -31.92 -17.71
C GLN A 89 -15.53 -32.50 -17.36
N ARG A 90 -16.53 -31.64 -17.23
CA ARG A 90 -17.93 -32.01 -16.97
C ARG A 90 -18.84 -31.35 -18.01
N LYS A 91 -20.12 -31.72 -17.98
CA LYS A 91 -21.10 -31.16 -18.91
C LYS A 91 -21.32 -29.67 -18.60
N GLY A 92 -20.78 -28.80 -19.46
CA GLY A 92 -20.95 -27.34 -19.40
C GLY A 92 -19.89 -26.60 -18.58
N TYR A 93 -18.92 -27.28 -17.97
CA TYR A 93 -17.85 -26.63 -17.21
C TYR A 93 -16.61 -27.52 -17.04
N GLU A 94 -15.48 -26.89 -16.74
CA GLU A 94 -14.21 -27.56 -16.40
C GLU A 94 -13.86 -27.25 -14.93
N GLU A 95 -13.54 -28.29 -14.16
CA GLU A 95 -13.03 -28.14 -12.80
C GLU A 95 -11.51 -28.30 -12.81
N VAL A 96 -10.80 -27.30 -12.28
CA VAL A 96 -9.36 -27.38 -12.04
C VAL A 96 -9.15 -27.43 -10.53
N HIS A 97 -8.56 -28.53 -10.04
CA HIS A 97 -8.26 -28.73 -8.62
C HIS A 97 -6.78 -28.46 -8.38
N VAL A 98 -6.45 -27.57 -7.43
CA VAL A 98 -5.09 -27.24 -7.03
C VAL A 98 -4.92 -27.60 -5.54
N PRO A 99 -4.00 -28.51 -5.19
CA PRO A 99 -3.84 -28.94 -3.80
C PRO A 99 -3.22 -27.84 -2.92
N ALA A 100 -3.46 -27.93 -1.61
CA ALA A 100 -2.83 -27.04 -0.64
C ALA A 100 -1.31 -27.24 -0.62
N LEU A 101 -0.56 -26.14 -0.71
CA LEU A 101 0.90 -26.18 -0.64
C LEU A 101 1.36 -26.52 0.78
N LYS A 102 2.35 -27.42 0.89
CA LYS A 102 2.99 -27.73 2.17
C LYS A 102 3.86 -26.54 2.61
N PRO A 103 3.79 -26.09 3.88
CA PRO A 103 4.69 -25.07 4.39
C PRO A 103 6.14 -25.48 4.22
N LYS A 104 7.02 -24.54 3.85
CA LYS A 104 8.46 -24.80 3.79
C LYS A 104 8.95 -25.20 5.19
N PRO A 105 9.88 -26.16 5.34
CA PRO A 105 10.49 -26.44 6.64
C PRO A 105 11.23 -25.21 7.17
N PHE A 106 11.43 -25.11 8.48
CA PHE A 106 12.28 -24.09 9.08
C PHE A 106 13.74 -24.32 8.67
N GLY A 107 14.47 -23.23 8.42
CA GLY A 107 15.92 -23.30 8.29
C GLY A 107 16.59 -23.61 9.62
N SER A 108 17.83 -24.11 9.60
CA SER A 108 18.55 -24.57 10.81
C SER A 108 18.68 -23.51 11.91
N GLU A 109 18.82 -22.23 11.54
CA GLU A 109 18.94 -21.10 12.47
C GLU A 109 17.68 -20.22 12.51
N GLU A 110 16.58 -20.69 11.90
CA GLU A 110 15.35 -19.91 11.78
C GLU A 110 14.42 -20.15 12.96
N GLN A 111 14.15 -19.11 13.75
CA GLN A 111 13.22 -19.16 14.88
C GLN A 111 12.25 -17.98 14.85
N LEU A 112 11.11 -18.14 15.51
CA LEU A 112 10.17 -17.04 15.73
C LEU A 112 10.76 -16.08 16.76
N VAL A 113 10.63 -14.78 16.51
CA VAL A 113 11.14 -13.74 17.38
C VAL A 113 10.07 -13.39 18.43
N PRO A 114 10.36 -13.54 19.74
CA PRO A 114 9.49 -13.04 20.80
C PRO A 114 9.38 -11.52 20.74
N VAL A 115 8.21 -10.97 21.05
CA VAL A 115 8.00 -9.50 21.08
C VAL A 115 8.93 -8.85 22.10
N GLU A 116 9.26 -9.54 23.18
CA GLU A 116 10.21 -9.11 24.21
C GLU A 116 11.62 -8.80 23.66
N LYS A 117 12.02 -9.40 22.53
CA LYS A 117 13.32 -9.13 21.88
C LYS A 117 13.30 -7.90 20.97
N LEU A 118 12.14 -7.29 20.74
CA LEU A 118 12.05 -6.07 19.95
C LEU A 118 12.52 -4.86 20.77
N PRO A 119 12.95 -3.76 20.13
CA PRO A 119 13.27 -2.52 20.83
C PRO A 119 12.10 -2.06 21.72
N LYS A 120 12.40 -1.58 22.94
CA LYS A 120 11.38 -1.24 23.94
C LYS A 120 10.29 -0.31 23.41
N TYR A 121 10.66 0.68 22.59
CA TYR A 121 9.72 1.64 22.00
C TYR A 121 8.68 0.98 21.06
N ALA A 122 9.01 -0.16 20.46
CA ALA A 122 8.14 -0.85 19.51
C ALA A 122 7.25 -1.90 20.18
N GLN A 123 7.59 -2.37 21.39
CA GLN A 123 6.88 -3.48 22.05
C GLN A 123 5.41 -3.16 22.33
N ALA A 124 5.09 -1.91 22.69
CA ALA A 124 3.72 -1.46 22.95
C ALA A 124 2.81 -1.63 21.72
N GLY A 125 3.34 -1.50 20.50
CA GLY A 125 2.58 -1.72 19.26
C GLY A 125 2.20 -3.19 19.00
N PHE A 126 2.71 -4.11 19.82
CA PHE A 126 2.47 -5.55 19.72
C PHE A 126 1.85 -6.12 21.00
N GLU A 127 1.12 -5.30 21.77
CA GLU A 127 0.36 -5.78 22.92
C GLU A 127 -0.59 -6.94 22.53
N GLY A 128 -0.65 -7.97 23.37
CA GLY A 128 -1.42 -9.19 23.11
C GLY A 128 -0.71 -10.22 22.21
N PHE A 129 0.41 -9.87 21.58
CA PHE A 129 1.22 -10.81 20.80
C PHE A 129 2.40 -11.35 21.61
N LYS A 130 2.58 -12.67 21.61
CA LYS A 130 3.74 -13.31 22.27
C LYS A 130 4.96 -13.35 21.35
N THR A 131 4.73 -13.69 20.08
CA THR A 131 5.78 -13.86 19.08
C THR A 131 5.36 -13.24 17.75
N LEU A 132 6.35 -12.79 16.98
CA LEU A 132 6.17 -12.43 15.58
C LEU A 132 5.95 -13.70 14.74
N ASN A 133 5.20 -13.57 13.65
CA ASN A 133 5.07 -14.67 12.69
C ASN A 133 6.39 -14.92 11.94
N ARG A 134 6.47 -15.99 11.15
CA ARG A 134 7.70 -16.40 10.46
C ARG A 134 8.26 -15.32 9.51
N ILE A 135 7.41 -14.64 8.74
CA ILE A 135 7.84 -13.60 7.79
C ILE A 135 8.27 -12.32 8.51
N GLN A 136 7.50 -11.92 9.52
CA GLN A 136 7.81 -10.78 10.38
C GLN A 136 9.15 -11.00 11.10
N SER A 137 9.36 -12.21 11.63
CA SER A 137 10.62 -12.60 12.29
C SER A 137 11.83 -12.55 11.36
N LYS A 138 11.67 -12.77 10.06
CA LYS A 138 12.76 -12.60 9.09
C LYS A 138 13.09 -11.15 8.80
N LEU A 139 12.08 -10.28 8.83
CA LEU A 139 12.20 -8.91 8.35
C LEU A 139 12.35 -7.88 9.47
N TYR A 140 12.15 -8.24 10.74
CA TYR A 140 12.13 -7.27 11.83
C TYR A 140 13.41 -6.42 11.90
N ARG A 141 14.58 -7.01 11.64
CA ARG A 141 15.85 -6.26 11.59
C ARG A 141 15.86 -5.22 10.48
N ALA A 142 15.47 -5.61 9.27
CA ALA A 142 15.40 -4.67 8.16
C ALA A 142 14.36 -3.56 8.43
N ALA A 143 13.24 -3.89 9.06
CA ALA A 143 12.18 -2.93 9.37
C ALA A 143 12.52 -1.97 10.53
N LEU A 144 13.16 -2.45 11.60
CA LEU A 144 13.39 -1.67 12.84
C LEU A 144 14.83 -1.19 13.00
N GLU A 145 15.81 -1.76 12.28
CA GLU A 145 17.24 -1.45 12.45
C GLU A 145 17.83 -0.72 11.22
N THR A 146 17.25 -0.84 10.02
CA THR A 146 17.68 -0.10 8.81
C THR A 146 16.65 0.87 8.18
N ASP A 147 17.09 2.01 7.63
CA ASP A 147 16.24 2.99 6.90
C ASP A 147 16.12 2.67 5.40
N MET A 148 16.37 1.42 5.03
CA MET A 148 16.34 0.98 3.64
C MET A 148 14.90 0.80 3.15
N ASN A 149 14.65 1.12 1.89
CA ASN A 149 13.38 0.80 1.24
C ASN A 149 13.13 -0.72 1.24
N LEU A 150 11.91 -1.13 1.58
CA LEU A 150 11.53 -2.53 1.66
C LEU A 150 10.51 -2.92 0.58
N LEU A 151 10.78 -4.02 -0.11
CA LEU A 151 9.82 -4.71 -0.98
C LEU A 151 9.52 -6.10 -0.42
N LEU A 152 8.26 -6.32 0.00
CA LEU A 152 7.80 -7.61 0.52
C LEU A 152 6.69 -8.20 -0.36
N CYS A 153 7.03 -9.24 -1.11
CA CYS A 153 6.06 -10.05 -1.86
C CYS A 153 5.67 -11.29 -1.04
N ALA A 154 4.52 -11.22 -0.38
CA ALA A 154 3.99 -12.31 0.45
C ALA A 154 2.49 -12.52 0.21
N PRO A 155 1.96 -13.75 0.39
CA PRO A 155 0.55 -14.04 0.13
C PRO A 155 -0.39 -13.23 1.04
N THR A 156 -1.67 -13.17 0.66
CA THR A 156 -2.71 -12.57 1.51
C THR A 156 -2.80 -13.35 2.83
N GLY A 157 -3.00 -12.64 3.94
CA GLY A 157 -3.00 -13.25 5.28
C GLY A 157 -1.62 -13.53 5.88
N ALA A 158 -0.53 -13.29 5.15
CA ALA A 158 0.84 -13.55 5.64
C ALA A 158 1.35 -12.57 6.72
N GLY A 159 0.55 -11.58 7.12
CA GLY A 159 0.91 -10.60 8.15
C GLY A 159 1.75 -9.43 7.67
N LYS A 160 1.63 -9.04 6.39
CA LYS A 160 2.32 -7.86 5.80
C LYS A 160 2.02 -6.56 6.55
N THR A 161 0.80 -6.41 7.08
CA THR A 161 0.38 -5.22 7.83
C THR A 161 1.27 -4.95 9.04
N ASN A 162 1.62 -5.98 9.82
CA ASN A 162 2.50 -5.80 10.97
C ASN A 162 3.96 -5.52 10.55
N VAL A 163 4.37 -5.91 9.34
CA VAL A 163 5.69 -5.49 8.80
C VAL A 163 5.69 -3.99 8.53
N ALA A 164 4.64 -3.47 7.92
CA ALA A 164 4.47 -2.02 7.76
C ALA A 164 4.39 -1.30 9.13
N LEU A 165 3.70 -1.91 10.11
CA LEU A 165 3.65 -1.39 11.48
C LEU A 165 5.04 -1.27 12.11
N MET A 166 5.92 -2.26 11.94
CA MET A 166 7.31 -2.16 12.40
C MET A 166 8.03 -0.96 11.78
N CYS A 167 7.87 -0.73 10.47
CA CYS A 167 8.46 0.44 9.81
C CYS A 167 7.90 1.77 10.36
N MET A 168 6.60 1.84 10.64
CA MET A 168 5.98 3.02 11.25
C MET A 168 6.49 3.25 12.68
N LEU A 169 6.57 2.20 13.49
CA LEU A 169 7.09 2.27 14.86
C LEU A 169 8.56 2.69 14.92
N ARG A 170 9.37 2.30 13.93
CA ARG A 170 10.74 2.78 13.77
C ARG A 170 10.77 4.31 13.64
N GLU A 171 9.94 4.86 12.75
CA GLU A 171 9.92 6.31 12.51
C GLU A 171 9.39 7.06 13.74
N ILE A 172 8.34 6.55 14.38
CA ILE A 172 7.86 7.06 15.68
C ILE A 172 8.99 7.03 16.71
N GLY A 173 9.75 5.93 16.77
CA GLY A 173 10.88 5.72 17.67
C GLY A 173 12.00 6.76 17.55
N LYS A 174 12.16 7.39 16.39
CA LYS A 174 13.14 8.48 16.18
C LYS A 174 12.72 9.79 16.85
N HIS A 175 11.45 9.94 17.23
CA HIS A 175 10.86 11.16 17.77
C HIS A 175 10.34 10.97 19.21
N ILE A 176 10.87 9.99 19.95
CA ILE A 176 10.52 9.79 21.35
C ILE A 176 11.42 10.69 22.21
N ASN A 177 10.80 11.58 22.99
CA ASN A 177 11.50 12.32 24.03
C ASN A 177 11.86 11.35 25.17
N LEU A 178 13.13 11.35 25.55
CA LEU A 178 13.61 10.69 26.76
C LEU A 178 13.33 11.64 27.94
N ASP A 179 12.06 11.77 28.31
CA ASP A 179 11.67 12.41 29.57
C ASP A 179 11.95 11.47 30.76
#